data_AF-A0A7K1NH84-F1
#
_entry.id   AF-A0A7K1NH84-F1
#
_cell.length_a   1.000
_cell.length_b   1.000
_cell.length_c   1.000
_cell.angle_alpha   90.00
_cell.angle_beta   90.00
_cell.angle_gamma   90.00
#
_symmetry.space_group_name_H-M   'P 1'
#
loop_
_entity.id
_entity.type
_entity.pdbx_description
1 polymer ?
#
loop_
_entity_poly.entity_id
_entity_poly.type
_entity_poly.pdbx_seq_one_letter_code
_entity_poly.pdbx_strand_id
1 'polypeptide(L)'
;MSKHPGNAAAMVRQRKKDSNNKRGAVLATLEAMERTRSPITVAEVARLAGVSPWLVRQEPLLDEVRKAQKRHATGSVTSPETTKSTTGSLQVERDLLRQENQRLRHELQRHQRRISELLGDQIDGTDAHSQSLRVQELTDQNAILSKQTSERTQELHHAQQQVAALSSDLQAAHSVNRSLMTELNRPERTRPGRT
;
A
#
# COMPACT_ATOMS: atom_id res chain seq x y z
N MET A 1 20.58 -17.10 26.98
CA MET A 1 20.71 -16.87 25.52
C MET A 1 21.48 -15.56 25.28
N SER A 2 22.81 -15.59 25.35
CA SER A 2 23.65 -14.38 25.27
C SER A 2 24.02 -14.02 23.84
N LYS A 3 23.38 -13.00 23.26
CA LYS A 3 23.84 -12.34 22.03
C LYS A 3 25.18 -11.66 22.31
N HIS A 4 26.26 -12.14 21.68
CA HIS A 4 27.61 -11.60 21.84
C HIS A 4 27.74 -10.27 21.07
N PRO A 5 27.90 -9.11 21.74
CA PRO A 5 27.97 -7.79 21.08
C PRO A 5 29.19 -7.62 20.16
N GLY A 6 30.24 -8.44 20.33
CA GLY A 6 31.44 -8.42 19.48
C GLY A 6 31.19 -8.83 18.03
N ASN A 7 30.24 -9.75 17.78
CA ASN A 7 29.94 -10.24 16.43
C ASN A 7 29.18 -9.21 15.59
N ALA A 8 28.30 -8.42 16.23
CA ALA A 8 27.57 -7.34 15.56
C ALA A 8 28.52 -6.23 15.07
N ALA A 9 29.46 -5.81 15.92
CA ALA A 9 30.47 -4.81 15.55
C ALA A 9 31.40 -5.31 14.43
N ALA A 10 31.78 -6.59 14.44
CA ALA A 10 32.57 -7.21 13.37
C ALA A 10 31.82 -7.24 12.03
N MET A 11 30.54 -7.62 12.03
CA MET A 11 29.70 -7.60 10.81
C MET A 11 29.52 -6.19 10.24
N VAL A 12 29.33 -5.18 11.09
CA VAL A 12 29.21 -3.78 10.65
C VAL A 12 30.51 -3.32 9.98
N ARG A 13 31.68 -3.64 10.55
CA ARG A 13 32.97 -3.33 9.94
C ARG A 13 33.16 -4.03 8.59
N GLN A 14 32.77 -5.30 8.50
CA GLN A 14 32.87 -6.07 7.26
C GLN A 14 31.97 -5.50 6.15
N ARG A 15 30.73 -5.10 6.48
CA ARG A 15 29.81 -4.46 5.52
C ARG A 15 30.31 -3.11 5.05
N LYS A 16 30.90 -2.30 5.94
CA LYS A 16 31.53 -1.02 5.56
C LYS A 16 32.68 -1.24 4.58
N LYS A 17 33.54 -2.24 4.84
CA LYS A 17 34.65 -2.59 3.93
C LYS A 17 34.14 -3.04 2.56
N ASP A 18 33.16 -3.92 2.51
CA ASP A 18 32.54 -4.38 1.25
C ASP A 18 31.90 -3.21 0.48
N SER A 19 31.20 -2.32 1.17
CA SER A 19 30.60 -1.12 0.58
C SER A 19 31.66 -0.19 -0.03
N ASN A 20 32.78 0.01 0.67
CA ASN A 20 33.88 0.84 0.16
C ASN A 20 34.59 0.19 -1.04
N ASN A 21 34.80 -1.13 -1.02
CA ASN A 21 35.38 -1.86 -2.13
C ASN A 21 34.53 -1.73 -3.40
N LYS A 22 33.20 -1.89 -3.26
CA LYS A 22 32.25 -1.72 -4.38
C LYS A 22 32.27 -0.30 -4.95
N ARG A 23 32.35 0.72 -4.10
CA ARG A 23 32.50 2.12 -4.56
C ARG A 23 33.83 2.35 -5.27
N GLY A 24 34.93 1.79 -4.74
CA GLY A 24 36.24 1.88 -5.37
C GLY A 24 36.29 1.23 -6.76
N ALA A 25 35.64 0.06 -6.92
CA ALA A 25 35.53 -0.61 -8.23
C ALA A 25 34.78 0.24 -9.27
N VAL A 26 33.72 0.94 -8.86
CA VAL A 26 32.97 1.85 -9.74
C VAL A 26 33.84 3.03 -10.19
N LEU A 27 34.62 3.63 -9.28
CA LEU A 27 35.50 4.74 -9.63
C LEU A 27 36.65 4.30 -10.56
N ALA A 28 37.27 3.15 -10.27
CA ALA A 28 38.34 2.60 -11.10
C ALA A 28 37.87 2.24 -12.52
N THR A 29 36.65 1.71 -12.65
CA THR A 29 36.07 1.44 -13.97
C THR A 29 35.71 2.70 -14.71
N LEU A 30 35.22 3.74 -14.02
CA LEU A 30 34.96 5.04 -14.62
C LEU A 30 36.24 5.65 -15.21
N GLU A 31 37.36 5.60 -14.47
CA GLU A 31 38.67 6.07 -14.94
C GLU A 31 39.17 5.24 -16.13
N ALA A 32 39.00 3.92 -16.12
CA ALA A 32 39.35 3.06 -17.23
C ALA A 32 38.51 3.36 -18.50
N MET A 33 37.21 3.65 -18.33
CA MET A 33 36.32 4.02 -19.42
C MET A 33 36.66 5.40 -19.99
N GLU A 34 37.06 6.36 -19.15
CA GLU A 34 37.57 7.66 -19.60
C GLU A 34 38.85 7.50 -20.42
N ARG A 35 39.81 6.67 -19.97
CA ARG A 35 41.07 6.40 -20.70
C ARG A 35 40.85 5.72 -22.05
N THR A 36 39.91 4.79 -22.12
CA THR A 36 39.59 4.02 -23.33
C THR A 36 38.59 4.73 -24.25
N ARG A 37 38.05 5.88 -23.83
CA ARG A 37 36.97 6.64 -24.51
C ARG A 37 35.71 5.80 -24.78
N SER A 38 35.46 4.77 -23.99
CA SER A 38 34.26 3.94 -24.10
C SER A 38 33.01 4.74 -23.68
N PRO A 39 31.82 4.44 -24.23
CA PRO A 39 30.59 5.15 -23.89
C PRO A 39 30.25 4.99 -22.40
N ILE A 40 30.24 6.11 -21.67
CA ILE A 40 29.98 6.11 -20.22
C ILE A 40 28.48 6.12 -19.97
N THR A 41 27.91 4.98 -19.59
CA THR A 41 26.51 4.87 -19.13
C THR A 41 26.44 4.17 -17.77
N VAL A 42 25.41 4.47 -16.97
CA VAL A 42 25.21 3.85 -15.65
C VAL A 42 25.15 2.32 -15.73
N ALA A 43 24.48 1.78 -16.75
CA ALA A 43 24.36 0.35 -16.94
C ALA A 43 25.72 -0.30 -17.27
N GLU A 44 26.50 0.36 -18.14
CA GLU A 44 27.79 -0.15 -18.57
C GLU A 44 28.85 -0.07 -17.47
N VAL A 45 28.87 1.04 -16.72
CA VAL A 45 29.71 1.20 -15.53
C VAL A 45 29.40 0.11 -14.51
N ALA A 46 28.12 -0.14 -14.22
CA ALA A 46 27.71 -1.18 -13.27
C ALA A 46 28.13 -2.58 -13.73
N ARG A 47 27.99 -2.87 -15.03
CA ARG A 47 28.38 -4.14 -15.66
C ARG A 47 29.88 -4.39 -15.55
N LEU A 48 30.70 -3.39 -15.91
CA LEU A 48 32.17 -3.50 -15.87
C LEU A 48 32.71 -3.52 -14.43
N ALA A 49 32.05 -2.82 -13.51
CA ALA A 49 32.44 -2.79 -12.10
C ALA A 49 31.93 -4.00 -11.29
N GLY A 50 31.10 -4.86 -11.88
CA GLY A 50 30.52 -6.02 -11.19
C GLY A 50 29.57 -5.64 -10.04
N VAL A 51 28.91 -4.48 -10.13
CA VAL A 51 27.98 -3.99 -9.10
C VAL A 51 26.57 -3.83 -9.64
N SER A 52 25.58 -3.73 -8.74
CA SER A 52 24.21 -3.49 -9.16
C SER A 52 24.05 -2.06 -9.72
N PRO A 53 23.23 -1.87 -10.77
CA PRO A 53 22.92 -0.54 -11.30
C PRO A 53 22.31 0.41 -10.25
N TRP A 54 21.64 -0.13 -9.24
CA TRP A 54 21.07 0.65 -8.15
C TRP A 54 22.13 1.36 -7.31
N LEU A 55 23.28 0.71 -7.06
CA LEU A 55 24.39 1.30 -6.28
C LEU A 55 25.00 2.50 -7.01
N VAL A 56 25.18 2.39 -8.33
CA VAL A 56 25.75 3.47 -9.17
C VAL A 56 24.80 4.67 -9.25
N ARG A 57 23.48 4.45 -9.09
CA ARG A 57 22.47 5.52 -9.04
C ARG A 57 22.37 6.23 -7.69
N GLN A 58 23.08 5.77 -6.66
CA GLN A 58 23.11 6.46 -5.37
C GLN A 58 24.14 7.59 -5.38
N GLU A 59 23.83 8.68 -4.68
CA GLU A 59 24.81 9.73 -4.41
C GLU A 59 25.91 9.18 -3.48
N PRO A 60 27.20 9.51 -3.68
CA PRO A 60 27.79 10.46 -4.65
C PRO A 60 28.24 9.84 -6.00
N LEU A 61 27.98 8.54 -6.23
CA LEU A 61 28.49 7.85 -7.43
C LEU A 61 27.83 8.36 -8.71
N LEU A 62 26.54 8.70 -8.63
CA LEU A 62 25.80 9.21 -9.77
C LEU A 62 26.38 10.54 -10.27
N ASP A 63 26.75 11.44 -9.36
CA ASP A 63 27.40 12.69 -9.73
C ASP A 63 28.78 12.49 -10.36
N GLU A 64 29.57 11.52 -9.91
CA GLU A 64 30.85 11.20 -10.56
C GLU A 64 30.65 10.66 -11.97
N VAL A 65 29.68 9.77 -12.17
CA VAL A 65 29.32 9.28 -13.52
C VAL A 65 28.87 10.43 -14.41
N ARG A 66 28.04 11.35 -13.91
CA ARG A 66 27.60 12.54 -14.67
C ARG A 66 28.76 13.48 -15.01
N LYS A 67 29.69 13.70 -14.08
CA LYS A 67 30.90 14.50 -14.34
C LYS A 67 31.76 13.86 -15.41
N ALA A 68 31.98 12.55 -15.35
CA ALA A 68 32.72 11.80 -16.35
C ALA A 68 32.05 11.84 -17.73
N GLN A 69 30.72 11.70 -17.79
CA GLN A 69 29.95 11.88 -19.02
C GLN A 69 30.14 13.28 -19.62
N LYS A 70 30.12 14.33 -18.79
CA LYS A 70 30.37 15.71 -19.26
C LYS A 70 31.79 15.88 -19.79
N ARG A 71 32.81 15.33 -19.11
CA ARG A 71 34.22 15.35 -19.55
C ARG A 71 34.42 14.59 -20.86
N HIS A 72 33.76 13.44 -21.00
CA HIS A 72 33.79 12.62 -22.22
C HIS A 72 33.13 13.37 -23.39
N ALA A 73 32.02 14.07 -23.16
CA ALA A 73 31.35 14.88 -24.17
C ALA A 73 32.17 16.11 -24.61
N THR A 74 32.87 16.80 -23.71
CA THR A 74 33.72 17.95 -24.06
C THR A 74 35.07 17.55 -24.67
N GLY A 75 35.58 16.35 -24.38
CA GLY A 75 36.80 15.80 -25.00
C GLY A 75 36.60 15.19 -26.40
N SER A 76 35.34 15.00 -26.83
CA SER A 76 34.97 14.42 -28.12
C SER A 76 34.74 15.49 -29.20
N VAL A 77 35.74 16.36 -29.45
CA VAL A 77 35.70 17.35 -30.55
C VAL A 77 36.56 16.93 -31.77
N THR A 78 37.19 15.76 -31.76
CA THR A 78 37.99 15.25 -32.89
C THR A 78 37.92 13.72 -32.86
N SER A 79 37.53 12.95 -33.88
CA SER A 79 37.50 13.12 -35.34
C SER A 79 36.51 12.07 -35.94
N PRO A 80 36.09 12.19 -37.21
CA PRO A 80 36.81 11.39 -38.18
C PRO A 80 37.33 12.22 -39.35
N GLU A 81 38.64 12.07 -39.50
CA GLU A 81 39.37 12.05 -40.74
C GLU A 81 38.70 11.04 -41.70
N THR A 82 37.71 11.50 -42.47
CA THR A 82 37.47 10.99 -43.82
C THR A 82 36.52 11.91 -44.59
N THR A 83 37.10 12.53 -45.62
CA THR A 83 36.45 13.05 -46.82
C THR A 83 35.62 14.33 -46.66
N LYS A 84 35.83 15.22 -47.62
CA LYS A 84 34.96 16.35 -47.96
C LYS A 84 33.53 15.82 -48.15
N SER A 85 32.76 15.73 -47.07
CA SER A 85 31.34 15.41 -47.12
C SER A 85 30.66 16.60 -47.79
N THR A 86 30.33 16.44 -49.06
CA THR A 86 29.58 17.43 -49.83
C THR A 86 28.26 17.71 -49.11
N THR A 87 27.76 18.95 -49.18
CA THR A 87 26.53 19.40 -48.50
C THR A 87 25.33 18.44 -48.62
N GLY A 88 25.23 17.70 -49.74
CA GLY A 88 24.21 16.67 -49.96
C GLY A 88 24.29 15.47 -49.01
N SER A 89 25.49 15.00 -48.63
CA SER A 89 25.63 13.86 -47.71
C SER A 89 25.20 14.23 -46.28
N LEU A 90 25.49 15.46 -45.84
CA LEU A 90 25.05 15.98 -44.54
C LEU A 90 23.53 16.17 -44.48
N GLN A 91 22.89 16.55 -45.59
CA GLN A 91 21.42 16.64 -45.67
C GLN A 91 20.76 15.27 -45.56
N VAL A 92 21.30 14.26 -46.26
CA VAL A 92 20.80 12.88 -46.18
C VAL A 92 20.93 12.33 -44.75
N GLU A 93 22.08 12.52 -44.11
CA GLU A 93 22.29 12.08 -42.73
C GLU A 93 21.36 12.80 -41.75
N ARG A 94 21.16 14.11 -41.91
CA ARG A 94 20.21 14.89 -41.08
C ARG A 94 18.78 14.39 -41.25
N ASP A 95 18.38 14.07 -42.47
CA ASP A 95 17.01 13.61 -42.74
C ASP A 95 16.80 12.18 -42.23
N LEU A 96 17.81 11.30 -42.31
CA LEU A 96 17.81 9.99 -41.66
C LEU A 96 17.69 10.11 -40.14
N LEU A 97 18.48 10.97 -39.51
CA LEU A 97 18.42 11.20 -38.06
C LEU A 97 17.06 11.76 -37.63
N ARG A 98 16.42 12.60 -38.45
CA ARG A 98 15.05 13.09 -38.19
C ARG A 98 14.02 11.98 -38.24
N GLN A 99 14.11 11.09 -39.22
CA GLN A 99 13.23 9.93 -39.32
C GLN A 99 13.40 9.00 -38.12
N GLU A 100 14.64 8.73 -37.71
CA GLU A 100 14.90 7.90 -36.54
C GLU A 100 14.41 8.56 -35.25
N ASN A 101 14.63 9.87 -35.08
CA ASN A 101 14.09 10.59 -33.92
C ASN A 101 12.56 10.54 -33.87
N GLN A 102 11.91 10.66 -35.03
CA GLN A 102 10.47 10.55 -35.13
C GLN A 102 9.99 9.14 -34.79
N ARG A 103 10.66 8.09 -35.28
CA ARG A 103 10.37 6.70 -34.93
C ARG A 103 10.50 6.46 -33.43
N LEU A 104 11.62 6.86 -32.83
CA LEU A 104 11.88 6.70 -31.40
C LEU A 104 10.83 7.44 -30.54
N ARG A 105 10.38 8.63 -30.98
CA ARG A 105 9.29 9.34 -30.30
C ARG A 105 7.97 8.57 -30.36
N HIS A 106 7.63 7.98 -31.50
CA HIS A 106 6.43 7.14 -31.62
C HIS A 106 6.52 5.89 -30.74
N GLU A 107 7.68 5.24 -30.70
CA GLU A 107 7.92 4.08 -29.83
C GLU A 107 7.81 4.45 -28.35
N LEU A 108 8.42 5.57 -27.93
CA LEU A 108 8.26 6.10 -26.56
C LEU A 108 6.79 6.38 -26.22
N GLN A 109 6.06 7.03 -27.13
CA GLN A 109 4.66 7.36 -26.88
C GLN A 109 3.78 6.11 -26.80
N ARG A 110 4.06 5.08 -27.61
CA ARG A 110 3.40 3.76 -27.51
C ARG A 110 3.70 3.07 -26.18
N HIS A 111 4.95 3.08 -25.74
CA HIS A 111 5.32 2.49 -24.46
C HIS A 111 4.69 3.23 -23.28
N GLN A 112 4.67 4.57 -23.32
CA GLN A 112 4.00 5.38 -22.29
C GLN A 112 2.51 5.05 -22.20
N ARG A 113 1.79 5.01 -23.33
CA ARG A 113 0.36 4.63 -23.32
C ARG A 113 0.14 3.24 -22.72
N ARG A 114 0.93 2.25 -23.14
CA ARG A 114 0.79 0.88 -22.64
C ARG A 114 1.09 0.76 -21.14
N ILE A 115 2.05 1.53 -20.63
CA ILE A 115 2.32 1.60 -19.19
C ILE A 115 1.14 2.26 -18.46
N SER A 116 0.60 3.36 -18.99
CA SER A 116 -0.58 4.01 -18.42
C SER A 116 -1.79 3.09 -18.37
N GLU A 117 -2.05 2.32 -19.43
CA GLU A 117 -3.12 1.31 -19.48
C GLU A 117 -2.91 0.22 -18.43
N LEU A 118 -1.72 -0.38 -18.35
CA LEU A 118 -1.41 -1.42 -17.36
C LEU A 118 -1.52 -0.91 -15.91
N LEU A 119 -1.10 0.34 -15.66
CA LEU A 119 -1.24 0.96 -14.35
C LEU A 119 -2.71 1.26 -14.03
N GLY A 120 -3.51 1.66 -15.02
CA GLY A 120 -4.96 1.81 -14.88
C GLY A 120 -5.62 0.49 -14.46
N ASP A 121 -5.38 -0.57 -15.23
CA ASP A 121 -5.90 -1.92 -14.94
C ASP A 121 -5.47 -2.42 -13.55
N GLN A 122 -4.23 -2.13 -13.13
CA GLN A 122 -3.73 -2.51 -11.81
C GLN A 122 -4.43 -1.73 -10.70
N ILE A 123 -4.61 -0.41 -10.86
CA ILE A 123 -5.31 0.43 -9.88
C ILE A 123 -6.76 -0.02 -9.75
N ASP A 124 -7.46 -0.17 -10.87
CA ASP A 124 -8.86 -0.61 -10.89
C ASP A 124 -9.02 -2.02 -10.31
N GLY A 125 -8.08 -2.93 -10.59
CA GLY A 125 -8.06 -4.27 -10.01
C GLY A 125 -7.82 -4.27 -8.49
N THR A 126 -6.90 -3.41 -8.01
CA THR A 126 -6.67 -3.26 -6.56
C THR A 126 -7.85 -2.60 -5.85
N ASP A 127 -8.48 -1.62 -6.48
CA ASP A 127 -9.65 -0.93 -5.95
C ASP A 127 -10.82 -1.91 -5.86
N ALA A 128 -11.13 -2.65 -6.93
CA ALA A 128 -12.17 -3.67 -6.95
C ALA A 128 -11.97 -4.75 -5.87
N HIS A 129 -10.73 -5.23 -5.67
CA HIS A 129 -10.43 -6.19 -4.62
C HIS A 129 -10.64 -5.59 -3.22
N SER A 130 -10.16 -4.36 -2.99
CA SER A 130 -10.33 -3.68 -1.71
C SER A 130 -11.81 -3.38 -1.39
N GLN A 131 -12.60 -3.02 -2.40
CA GLN A 131 -14.03 -2.81 -2.29
C GLN A 131 -14.75 -4.12 -1.98
N SER A 132 -14.38 -5.23 -2.62
CA SER A 132 -14.94 -6.55 -2.32
C SER A 132 -14.68 -6.97 -0.88
N LEU A 133 -13.47 -6.75 -0.36
CA LEU A 133 -13.13 -7.02 1.04
C LEU A 133 -13.96 -6.14 1.98
N ARG A 134 -14.15 -4.87 1.62
CA ARG A 134 -14.97 -3.94 2.43
C ARG A 134 -16.44 -4.33 2.44
N VAL A 135 -16.99 -4.78 1.32
CA VAL A 135 -18.37 -5.28 1.23
C VAL A 135 -18.53 -6.53 2.08
N GLN A 136 -17.58 -7.47 2.03
CA GLN A 136 -17.60 -8.67 2.87
C GLN A 136 -17.61 -8.30 4.36
N GLU A 137 -16.69 -7.43 4.79
CA GLU A 137 -16.62 -6.96 6.18
C GLU A 137 -17.94 -6.29 6.62
N LEU A 138 -18.50 -5.41 5.79
CA LEU A 138 -19.79 -4.76 6.09
C LEU A 138 -20.95 -5.77 6.14
N THR A 139 -20.90 -6.83 5.33
CA THR A 139 -21.90 -7.88 5.34
C THR A 139 -21.82 -8.70 6.64
N ASP A 140 -20.60 -9.05 7.06
CA ASP A 140 -20.37 -9.76 8.32
C ASP A 140 -20.79 -8.92 9.53
N GLN A 141 -20.46 -7.62 9.54
CA GLN A 141 -20.90 -6.69 10.56
C GLN A 141 -22.43 -6.54 10.60
N ASN A 142 -23.08 -6.43 9.45
CA ASN A 142 -24.54 -6.38 9.38
C ASN A 142 -25.19 -7.67 9.89
N ALA A 143 -24.61 -8.84 9.60
CA ALA A 143 -25.10 -10.11 10.11
C ALA A 143 -25.01 -10.18 11.65
N ILE A 144 -23.89 -9.72 12.22
CA ILE A 144 -23.69 -9.65 13.67
C ILE A 144 -24.70 -8.69 14.31
N LEU A 145 -24.82 -7.48 13.78
CA LEU A 145 -25.76 -6.48 14.29
C LEU A 145 -27.21 -6.94 14.18
N SER A 146 -27.58 -7.62 13.10
CA SER A 146 -28.92 -8.20 12.92
C SER A 146 -29.20 -9.27 13.97
N LYS A 147 -28.21 -10.13 14.26
CA LYS A 147 -28.31 -11.15 15.31
C LYS A 147 -28.50 -10.50 16.69
N GLN A 148 -27.66 -9.52 17.04
CA GLN A 148 -27.77 -8.79 18.31
C GLN A 148 -29.12 -8.09 18.45
N THR A 149 -29.63 -7.50 17.37
CA THR A 149 -30.95 -6.86 17.36
C THR A 149 -32.03 -7.91 17.63
N SER A 150 -31.97 -9.08 16.99
CA SER A 150 -32.92 -10.16 17.21
C SER A 150 -32.89 -10.68 18.66
N GLU A 151 -31.71 -10.87 19.24
CA GLU A 151 -31.53 -11.31 20.63
C GLU A 151 -32.13 -10.28 21.60
N ARG A 152 -31.81 -9.00 21.43
CA ARG A 152 -32.36 -7.90 22.24
C ARG A 152 -33.88 -7.79 22.13
N THR A 153 -34.44 -8.01 20.95
CA THR A 153 -35.90 -8.00 20.78
C THR A 153 -36.58 -9.17 21.50
N GLN A 154 -35.95 -10.35 21.52
CA GLN A 154 -36.44 -11.50 22.27
C GLN A 154 -36.37 -11.25 23.78
N GLU A 155 -35.27 -10.67 24.28
CA GLU A 155 -35.13 -10.29 25.68
C GLU A 155 -36.19 -9.28 26.10
N LEU A 156 -36.45 -8.26 25.29
CA LEU A 156 -37.51 -7.27 25.54
C LEU A 156 -38.89 -7.93 25.60
N HIS A 157 -39.20 -8.81 24.65
CA HIS A 157 -40.47 -9.54 24.68
C HIS A 157 -40.61 -10.40 25.93
N HIS A 158 -39.54 -11.08 26.34
CA HIS A 158 -39.56 -11.88 27.55
C HIS A 158 -39.79 -11.00 28.80
N ALA A 159 -39.06 -9.89 28.93
CA ALA A 159 -39.23 -8.97 30.05
C ALA A 159 -40.64 -8.36 30.10
N GLN A 160 -41.21 -8.01 28.94
CA GLN A 160 -42.60 -7.53 28.85
C GLN A 160 -43.61 -8.57 29.32
N GLN A 161 -43.43 -9.84 28.94
CA GLN A 161 -44.27 -10.94 29.41
C GLN A 161 -44.19 -11.13 30.92
N GLN A 162 -42.99 -11.03 31.51
CA GLN A 162 -42.81 -11.12 32.96
C GLN A 162 -43.52 -9.98 33.69
N VAL A 163 -43.39 -8.74 33.20
CA VAL A 163 -44.09 -7.58 33.78
C VAL A 163 -45.61 -7.76 33.68
N ALA A 164 -46.11 -8.27 32.56
CA ALA A 164 -47.54 -8.56 32.39
C ALA A 164 -48.03 -9.63 33.38
N ALA A 165 -47.29 -10.73 33.54
CA ALA A 165 -47.62 -11.78 34.50
C ALA A 165 -47.65 -11.26 35.95
N LEU A 166 -46.59 -10.56 36.38
CA LEU A 166 -46.50 -9.99 37.73
C LEU A 166 -47.57 -8.95 38.01
N SER A 167 -47.95 -8.14 37.02
CA SER A 167 -49.03 -7.16 37.18
C SER A 167 -50.40 -7.83 37.30
N SER A 168 -50.65 -8.92 36.55
CA SER A 168 -51.84 -9.76 36.72
C SER A 168 -51.90 -10.40 38.12
N ASP A 169 -50.79 -10.95 38.59
CA ASP A 169 -50.69 -11.55 39.93
C ASP A 169 -50.95 -10.52 41.04
N LEU A 170 -50.40 -9.31 40.90
CA LEU A 170 -50.63 -8.21 41.83
C LEU A 170 -52.10 -7.79 41.83
N GLN A 171 -52.73 -7.65 40.66
CA GLN A 171 -54.16 -7.35 40.55
C GLN A 171 -55.02 -8.45 41.20
N ALA A 172 -54.69 -9.71 40.98
CA ALA A 172 -55.35 -10.83 41.64
C ALA A 172 -55.22 -10.75 43.16
N ALA A 173 -54.01 -10.53 43.69
CA ALA A 173 -53.76 -10.36 45.12
C ALA A 173 -54.53 -9.18 45.72
N HIS A 174 -54.58 -8.04 45.03
CA HIS A 174 -55.38 -6.88 45.45
C HIS A 174 -56.88 -7.18 45.48
N SER A 175 -57.40 -7.93 44.50
CA SER A 175 -58.80 -8.32 44.45
C SER A 175 -59.18 -9.24 45.62
N VAL A 176 -58.32 -10.21 45.94
CA VAL A 176 -58.48 -11.12 47.09
C VAL A 176 -58.42 -10.34 48.40
N ASN A 177 -57.43 -9.47 48.57
CA ASN A 177 -57.30 -8.64 49.77
C ASN A 177 -58.55 -7.76 49.96
N ARG A 178 -59.04 -7.12 48.90
CA ARG A 178 -60.28 -6.34 48.95
C ARG A 178 -61.47 -7.20 49.36
N SER A 179 -61.63 -8.40 48.80
CA SER A 179 -62.70 -9.33 49.17
C SER A 179 -62.65 -9.69 50.65
N LEU A 180 -61.47 -10.10 51.15
CA LEU A 180 -61.25 -10.43 52.56
C LEU A 180 -61.55 -9.23 53.47
N MET A 181 -61.11 -8.03 53.09
CA MET A 181 -61.40 -6.81 53.85
C MET A 181 -62.89 -6.46 53.85
N THR A 182 -63.62 -6.73 52.76
CA THR A 182 -65.08 -6.56 52.74
C THR A 182 -65.81 -7.59 53.60
N GLU A 183 -65.29 -8.82 53.71
CA GLU A 183 -65.83 -9.85 54.62
C GLU A 183 -65.59 -9.49 56.08
N LEU A 184 -64.38 -9.05 56.43
CA LEU A 184 -64.02 -8.62 57.79
C LEU A 184 -64.78 -7.35 58.22
N ASN A 185 -64.98 -6.40 57.32
CA ASN A 185 -65.73 -5.16 57.61
C ASN A 185 -67.25 -5.32 57.47
N ARG A 186 -67.75 -6.51 57.12
CA ARG A 186 -69.19 -6.74 57.06
C ARG A 186 -69.72 -6.64 58.49
N PRO A 187 -70.54 -5.62 58.83
CA PRO A 187 -71.05 -5.49 60.19
C PRO A 187 -71.84 -6.76 60.52
N GLU A 188 -71.72 -7.26 61.76
CA GLU A 188 -72.62 -8.26 62.32
C GLU A 188 -74.05 -7.72 62.22
N ARG A 189 -74.69 -7.88 61.07
CA ARG A 189 -76.08 -7.50 60.86
C ARG A 189 -76.92 -8.54 61.56
N THR A 190 -77.15 -8.23 62.83
CA THR A 190 -78.47 -8.28 63.47
C THR A 190 -79.24 -9.58 63.25
N ARG A 191 -79.13 -10.48 64.25
CA ARG A 191 -80.20 -11.42 64.59
C ARG A 191 -81.49 -10.61 64.80
N PRO A 192 -82.57 -10.81 64.03
CA PRO A 192 -83.87 -10.32 64.44
C PRO A 192 -84.36 -11.18 65.61
N GLY A 193 -84.66 -10.52 66.72
CA GLY A 193 -85.32 -11.12 67.88
C GLY A 193 -86.62 -11.81 67.47
N ARG A 194 -86.79 -13.03 67.96
CA ARG A 194 -87.98 -13.86 67.79
C ARG A 194 -88.90 -13.58 68.98
N THR A 195 -90.12 -13.13 68.67
CA THR A 195 -91.38 -13.13 69.46
C THR A 195 -91.32 -12.59 70.88
#